data_AF-A0A0F5YEY9-F1
#
_entry.id   AF-A0A0F5YEY9-F1
#
_cell.length_a   1.000
_cell.length_b   1.000
_cell.length_c   1.000
_cell.angle_alpha   90.00
_cell.angle_beta   90.00
_cell.angle_gamma   90.00
#
_symmetry.space_group_name_H-M   'P 1'
#
loop_
_entity.id
_entity.type
_entity.pdbx_description
1 polymer ?
#
loop_
_entity_poly.entity_id
_entity_poly.type
_entity_poly.pdbx_seq_one_letter_code
_entity_poly.pdbx_strand_id
1 'polypeptide(L)' 'MLAETSTSTLSLEAIIKRVLTFRQITPLDYQLLKSAILSEQSFSPTTQIYLDQLFESLQRGSIWIVP' A
#
# COMPACT_ATOMS: atom_id res chain seq x y z
N MET A 1 -17.89 -4.78 26.63
CA MET A 1 -16.50 -5.08 26.25
C MET A 1 -16.46 -5.19 24.74
N LEU A 2 -16.05 -4.13 24.04
CA LEU A 2 -15.78 -4.22 22.61
C LEU A 2 -14.40 -4.85 22.49
N ALA A 3 -14.33 -6.00 21.82
CA ALA A 3 -13.07 -6.67 21.56
C ALA A 3 -12.17 -5.70 20.79
N GLU A 4 -11.03 -5.35 21.37
CA GLU A 4 -9.94 -4.72 20.65
C GLU A 4 -9.47 -5.74 19.62
N THR A 5 -10.05 -5.69 18.42
CA THR A 5 -9.45 -6.28 17.24
C THR A 5 -8.11 -5.59 17.10
N SER A 6 -7.05 -6.26 17.56
CA SER A 6 -5.68 -5.95 17.24
C SER A 6 -5.56 -6.06 15.72
N THR A 7 -5.90 -4.97 15.03
CA THR A 7 -5.56 -4.76 13.63
C THR A 7 -4.07 -4.84 13.56
N SER A 8 -3.54 -6.02 13.27
CA SER A 8 -2.16 -6.20 12.84
C SER A 8 -1.95 -5.18 11.73
N THR A 9 -1.22 -4.11 12.03
CA THR A 9 -0.96 -3.03 11.09
C THR A 9 -0.23 -3.66 9.91
N LEU A 10 -0.92 -3.82 8.79
CA LEU A 10 -0.31 -4.40 7.58
C LEU A 10 0.89 -3.53 7.22
N SER A 11 2.05 -4.15 7.03
CA SER A 11 3.24 -3.41 6.62
C SER A 11 3.01 -2.77 5.25
N LEU A 12 3.64 -1.61 5.03
CA LEU A 12 3.56 -0.91 3.74
C LEU A 12 3.93 -1.84 2.57
N GLU A 13 4.95 -2.68 2.75
CA GLU A 13 5.36 -3.69 1.77
C GLU A 13 4.24 -4.68 1.43
N ALA A 14 3.52 -5.19 2.44
CA ALA A 14 2.42 -6.12 2.21
C ALA A 14 1.27 -5.47 1.43
N ILE A 15 0.98 -4.19 1.72
CA ILE A 15 -0.04 -3.42 1.03
C ILE A 15 0.36 -3.20 -0.44
N ILE A 16 1.61 -2.81 -0.69
CA ILE A 16 2.12 -2.61 -2.07
C ILE A 16 2.10 -3.91 -2.86
N LYS A 17 2.58 -5.02 -2.28
CA LYS A 17 2.56 -6.34 -2.92
C LYS A 17 1.14 -6.78 -3.29
N ARG A 18 0.17 -6.54 -2.42
CA ARG A 18 -1.25 -6.80 -2.69
C ARG A 18 -1.70 -6.01 -3.92
N VAL A 19 -1.48 -4.69 -3.95
CA VAL A 19 -1.85 -3.83 -5.10
C VAL A 19 -1.19 -4.30 -6.40
N LEU A 20 0.10 -4.59 -6.38
CA LEU A 20 0.84 -5.07 -7.57
C LEU A 20 0.32 -6.43 -8.07
N THR A 21 -0.09 -7.30 -7.15
CA THR A 21 -0.64 -8.64 -7.46
C THR A 21 -2.01 -8.52 -8.13
N PHE A 22 -2.91 -7.74 -7.53
CA PHE A 22 -4.27 -7.58 -8.05
C PHE A 22 -4.36 -6.54 -9.18
N ARG A 23 -3.27 -5.80 -9.44
CA ARG A 23 -3.20 -4.72 -10.43
C ARG A 23 -4.30 -3.68 -10.22
N GLN A 24 -4.71 -3.48 -8.97
CA GLN A 24 -5.83 -2.64 -8.57
C GLN A 24 -5.52 -1.91 -7.27
N ILE A 25 -5.93 -0.65 -7.19
CA ILE A 25 -6.01 0.11 -5.94
C ILE A 25 -7.49 0.29 -5.63
N THR A 26 -7.96 -0.37 -4.57
CA THR A 26 -9.30 -0.14 -4.02
C THR A 26 -9.31 1.05 -3.05
N PRO A 27 -10.48 1.58 -2.68
CA PRO A 27 -10.56 2.62 -1.64
C PRO A 27 -9.91 2.20 -0.31
N LEU A 28 -9.99 0.91 0.05
CA LEU A 28 -9.31 0.37 1.22
C LEU A 28 -7.79 0.40 1.07
N ASP A 29 -7.26 -0.06 -0.07
CA ASP A 29 -5.81 -0.04 -0.32
C ASP A 29 -5.28 1.40 -0.30
N TYR A 30 -6.05 2.36 -0.83
CA TYR A 30 -5.69 3.79 -0.77
C TYR A 30 -5.58 4.30 0.67
N GLN A 31 -6.56 4.00 1.54
CA GLN A 31 -6.52 4.41 2.94
C GLN A 31 -5.31 3.78 3.67
N LEU A 32 -5.06 2.49 3.43
CA LEU A 32 -3.93 1.76 4.01
C LEU A 32 -2.58 2.31 3.55
N LEU A 33 -2.41 2.53 2.24
CA LEU A 33 -1.20 3.14 1.68
C LEU A 33 -0.97 4.54 2.27
N LYS A 34 -2.02 5.37 2.31
CA LYS A 34 -1.94 6.73 2.83
C LYS A 34 -1.55 6.73 4.31
N SER A 35 -2.21 5.93 5.14
CA SER A 35 -1.88 5.85 6.57
C SER A 35 -0.46 5.35 6.81
N ALA A 36 -0.04 4.30 6.08
CA ALA A 36 1.28 3.71 6.25
C ALA A 36 2.39 4.67 5.80
N ILE A 37 2.26 5.28 4.62
CA ILE A 37 3.24 6.25 4.08
C ILE A 37 3.38 7.46 5.00
N LEU A 38 2.27 8.00 5.52
CA LEU A 38 2.32 9.18 6.40
C LEU A 38 2.84 8.87 7.80
N SER A 39 2.77 7.61 8.25
CA SER A 39 3.28 7.19 9.55
C SER A 39 4.79 6.91 9.57
N GLU A 40 5.40 6.71 8.40
CA GLU A 40 6.82 6.40 8.27
C GLU A 40 7.67 7.67 8.31
N GLN A 41 8.69 7.69 9.18
CA GLN A 41 9.67 8.78 9.24
C GLN A 41 10.75 8.65 8.15
N SER A 42 11.01 7.42 7.69
CA SER A 42 11.97 7.12 6.64
C SER A 42 11.66 5.76 6.03
N PHE A 43 11.83 5.61 4.71
CA PHE A 43 11.67 4.32 4.05
C PHE A 43 12.96 3.53 4.05
N SER A 44 12.87 2.22 4.30
CA SER A 44 13.99 1.32 4.05
C SER A 44 14.30 1.27 2.54
N PRO A 45 15.53 0.94 2.12
CA PRO A 45 15.87 0.79 0.70
C PRO A 45 14.94 -0.18 -0.03
N THR A 46 14.55 -1.27 0.63
CA THR A 46 13.63 -2.27 0.08
C THR A 46 12.22 -1.70 -0.10
N THR A 47 11.73 -0.93 0.88
CA THR A 47 10.44 -0.24 0.79
C THR A 47 10.43 0.77 -0.35
N GLN A 48 11.52 1.50 -0.54
CA GLN A 48 11.68 2.45 -1.63
C GLN A 48 11.55 1.76 -3.00
N ILE A 49 12.22 0.62 -3.21
CA ILE A 49 12.12 -0.17 -4.45
C ILE A 49 10.66 -0.56 -4.75
N TYR A 50 9.90 -0.98 -3.73
CA TYR A 50 8.49 -1.33 -3.93
C TYR A 50 7.60 -0.13 -4.24
N LEU A 51 7.86 1.02 -3.61
CA LEU A 51 7.17 2.27 -3.94
C LEU A 51 7.46 2.68 -5.38
N ASP A 52 8.72 2.63 -5.82
CA ASP A 52 9.11 2.97 -7.18
C ASP A 52 8.41 2.06 -8.20
N GLN A 53 8.35 0.75 -7.94
CA GLN A 53 7.60 -0.20 -8.78
C GLN A 53 6.09 0.10 -8.83
N LEU A 54 5.50 0.50 -7.70
CA LEU A 54 4.10 0.90 -7.64
C LEU A 54 3.84 2.16 -8.49
N PHE A 55 4.70 3.19 -8.36
CA PHE A 55 4.61 4.42 -9.14
C PHE A 55 4.79 4.17 -10.63
N GLU A 56 5.79 3.40 -11.04
CA GLU A 56 5.99 3.04 -12.45
C GLU A 56 4.79 2.30 -13.03
N SER A 57 4.22 1.36 -12.25
CA SER A 57 3.05 0.59 -12.68
C SER A 57 1.81 1.47 -12.83
N LEU A 58 1.63 2.47 -11.97
CA LEU A 58 0.58 3.50 -12.11
C LEU A 58 0.80 4.36 -13.34
N GLN A 59 2.02 4.86 -13.55
CA GLN A 59 2.36 5.73 -14.67
C GLN A 59 2.17 5.03 -16.02
N ARG A 60 2.46 3.72 -16.08
CA ARG A 60 2.26 2.89 -17.28
C ARG A 60 0.80 2.46 -17.48
N GLY A 61 -0.12 2.85 -16.60
CA GLY A 61 -1.52 2.42 -16.65
C GLY A 61 -1.72 0.92 -16.41
N SER A 62 -0.76 0.27 -15.75
CA SER A 62 -0.80 -1.17 -15.43
C SER A 62 -1.53 -1.46 -14.12
N ILE A 63 -2.02 -0.43 -13.41
CA ILE A 63 -2.81 -0.55 -12.20
C ILE A 63 -4.09 0.25 -12.38
N TRP A 64 -5.22 -0.40 -12.11
CA TRP A 64 -6.54 0.23 -12.15
C TRP A 64 -6.88 0.86 -10.80
N ILE A 65 -7.36 2.09 -10.82
CA ILE A 65 -7.91 2.73 -9.62
C ILE A 65 -9.40 2.44 -9.59
N VAL A 66 -9.85 1.68 -8.60
CA VAL A 66 -11.25 1.29 -8.44
C VAL A 66 -11.97 2.40 -7.67
N PRO A 67 -13.12 2.91 -8.17
CA PRO A 67 -13.91 3.94 -7.50
C PRO A 67 -14.54 3.45 -6.19
#